data_AF-A0A0Q4ZB93-F1
#
_entry.id   AF-A0A0Q4ZB93-F1
#
_cell.length_a   1.000
_cell.length_b   1.000
_cell.length_c   1.000
_cell.angle_alpha   90.00
_cell.angle_beta   90.00
_cell.angle_gamma   90.00
#
_symmetry.space_group_name_H-M   'P 1'
#
loop_
_entity.id
_entity.type
_entity.pdbx_description
1 polymer ?
#
loop_
_entity_poly.entity_id
_entity_poly.type
_entity_poly.pdbx_seq_one_letter_code
_entity_poly.pdbx_strand_id
1 'polypeptide(L)'
;MRPASILVVVPTTGGPLILQTLKARPGLPMSAAFAAGDYRPLPWSGDYARLSAEGGPLSRLAGLDSGPYELRLSGSFEAGRSWEAPVCLAHGLLARGHALTPDPAEAEIVVWATGAVDLDLAILPGAYALVDKIERSRDLLARAGRAELVVLLPAGPEAAEAERTLRELGRSRPPVILPSGSVIAALAALAPPAVSAPVGRRVHRRALAAGLAGLAALVAVGLALAPLAVPRGAETSSAVTMNANVAPPAILAEELVAPAGSSCRRVAFGADPPERRPIPAEALGKLRASRLAPDLCGLAFRPGRTGARLAVDPTLAAATLPPTRLPDGAQAYFLREGARQNLVYAVQAIPDAGAAGSSERYEHALVR
;
A
#
# COMPACT_ATOMS: atom_id res chain seq x y z
N MET A 1 -4.32 19.61 -25.10
CA MET A 1 -3.18 20.44 -24.62
C MET A 1 -2.08 20.25 -25.65
N ARG A 2 -1.11 21.16 -25.80
CA ARG A 2 0.11 20.78 -26.55
C ARG A 2 0.92 19.81 -25.68
N PRO A 3 1.62 18.83 -26.26
CA PRO A 3 2.64 18.08 -25.55
C PRO A 3 3.56 19.03 -24.78
N ALA A 4 3.80 18.73 -23.51
CA ALA A 4 4.62 19.54 -22.61
C ALA A 4 5.50 18.62 -21.77
N SER A 5 6.66 19.14 -21.35
CA SER A 5 7.55 18.50 -20.39
C SER A 5 6.96 18.63 -18.98
N ILE A 6 6.67 17.51 -18.32
CA ILE A 6 6.01 17.46 -17.02
C ILE A 6 6.90 16.85 -15.94
N LEU A 7 6.97 17.50 -14.78
CA LEU A 7 7.54 16.97 -13.56
C LEU A 7 6.40 16.50 -12.66
N VAL A 8 6.31 15.19 -12.40
CA VAL A 8 5.30 14.65 -11.47
C VAL A 8 5.94 14.43 -10.11
N VAL A 9 5.40 15.11 -9.10
CA VAL A 9 5.85 15.06 -7.71
C VAL A 9 4.89 14.19 -6.90
N VAL A 10 5.46 13.17 -6.26
CA VAL A 10 4.79 12.31 -5.28
C VAL A 10 5.25 12.76 -3.90
N PRO A 11 4.49 13.61 -3.19
CA PRO A 11 4.87 14.08 -1.87
C PRO A 11 4.69 12.96 -0.84
N THR A 12 5.75 12.71 -0.06
CA THR A 12 5.73 11.77 1.06
C THR A 12 6.12 12.48 2.35
N THR A 13 5.86 11.87 3.49
CA THR A 13 6.33 12.38 4.79
C THR A 13 7.85 12.32 4.94
N GLY A 14 8.53 11.49 4.14
CA GLY A 14 9.99 11.45 4.04
C GLY A 14 10.57 12.51 3.09
N GLY A 15 9.72 13.30 2.42
CA GLY A 15 10.10 14.27 1.39
C GLY A 15 9.47 13.98 0.03
N PRO A 16 9.52 14.94 -0.91
CA PRO A 16 8.98 14.75 -2.25
C PRO A 16 9.82 13.75 -3.05
N LEU A 17 9.15 12.83 -3.73
CA LEU A 17 9.75 11.97 -4.74
C LEU A 17 9.34 12.45 -6.14
N ILE A 18 10.24 12.28 -7.10
CA ILE A 18 10.00 12.61 -8.50
C ILE A 18 9.73 11.32 -9.27
N LEU A 19 8.70 11.33 -10.09
CA LEU A 19 8.48 10.28 -11.08
C LEU A 19 9.44 10.48 -12.24
N GLN A 20 10.46 9.61 -12.34
CA GLN A 20 11.52 9.74 -13.33
C GLN A 20 11.11 9.15 -14.69
N THR A 21 10.54 7.95 -14.66
CA THR A 21 10.10 7.28 -15.90
C THR A 21 8.81 6.52 -15.64
N LEU A 22 7.91 6.53 -16.62
CA LEU A 22 6.76 5.65 -16.69
C LEU A 22 6.56 5.23 -18.13
N LYS A 23 6.63 3.93 -18.41
CA LYS A 23 6.55 3.39 -19.76
C LYS A 23 5.97 1.99 -19.78
N ALA A 24 5.30 1.63 -20.87
CA ALA A 24 4.94 0.25 -21.13
C ALA A 24 6.19 -0.64 -21.20
N ARG A 25 6.13 -1.83 -20.62
CA ARG A 25 7.24 -2.79 -20.53
C ARG A 25 6.72 -4.22 -20.73
N PRO A 26 6.33 -4.61 -21.95
CA PRO A 26 5.68 -5.91 -22.23
C PRO A 26 6.43 -7.16 -21.76
N GLY A 27 7.75 -7.06 -21.52
CA GLY A 27 8.55 -8.16 -20.98
C GLY A 27 8.45 -8.38 -19.46
N LEU A 28 7.73 -7.53 -18.72
CA LEU A 28 7.47 -7.78 -17.30
C LEU A 28 6.27 -8.72 -17.10
N PRO A 29 6.26 -9.57 -16.07
CA PRO A 29 5.09 -10.42 -15.78
C PRO A 29 3.88 -9.60 -15.33
N MET A 30 4.11 -8.46 -14.67
CA MET A 30 3.10 -7.50 -14.22
C MET A 30 3.76 -6.12 -14.09
N SER A 31 2.97 -5.05 -14.04
CA SER A 31 3.54 -3.72 -13.81
C SER A 31 4.31 -3.67 -12.50
N ALA A 32 5.41 -2.92 -12.48
CA ALA A 32 6.24 -2.81 -11.31
C ALA A 32 6.81 -1.41 -11.13
N ALA A 33 6.99 -1.03 -9.86
CA ALA A 33 7.57 0.24 -9.46
C ALA A 33 8.95 0.02 -8.84
N PHE A 34 9.91 0.88 -9.18
CA PHE A 34 11.30 0.78 -8.76
C PHE A 34 11.84 2.13 -8.27
N ALA A 35 12.83 2.10 -7.38
CA ALA A 35 13.68 3.26 -7.16
C ALA A 35 14.64 3.45 -8.35
N ALA A 36 15.05 4.70 -8.57
CA ALA A 36 16.11 5.05 -9.51
C ALA A 36 17.39 4.27 -9.19
N GLY A 37 18.00 3.64 -10.20
CA GLY A 37 19.22 2.86 -10.02
C GLY A 37 19.06 1.52 -9.31
N ASP A 38 17.84 1.13 -8.90
CA ASP A 38 17.56 -0.20 -8.35
C ASP A 38 16.70 -1.02 -9.34
N TYR A 39 16.87 -2.35 -9.29
CA TYR A 39 16.09 -3.33 -10.05
C TYR A 39 15.10 -4.09 -9.18
N ARG A 40 15.18 -3.96 -7.85
CA ARG A 40 14.26 -4.60 -6.92
C ARG A 40 12.97 -3.78 -6.84
N PRO A 41 11.79 -4.41 -6.98
CA PRO A 41 10.53 -3.69 -6.87
C PRO A 41 10.38 -3.01 -5.50
N LEU A 42 9.77 -1.83 -5.50
CA LEU A 42 9.40 -1.12 -4.28
C LEU A 42 8.36 -1.93 -3.48
N PRO A 43 8.28 -1.76 -2.14
CA PRO A 43 7.37 -2.54 -1.29
C PRO A 43 5.89 -2.49 -1.73
N TRP A 44 5.45 -1.36 -2.28
CA TRP A 44 4.08 -1.14 -2.78
C TRP A 44 3.92 -1.48 -4.28
N SER A 45 4.94 -2.04 -4.94
CA SER A 45 4.89 -2.39 -6.36
C SER A 45 3.77 -3.38 -6.69
N GLY A 46 3.40 -4.27 -5.75
CA GLY A 46 2.25 -5.17 -5.93
C GLY A 46 0.92 -4.42 -5.97
N ASP A 47 0.80 -3.31 -5.25
CA ASP A 47 -0.40 -2.45 -5.28
C ASP A 47 -0.47 -1.69 -6.61
N TYR A 48 0.67 -1.22 -7.12
CA TYR A 48 0.77 -0.63 -8.45
C TYR A 48 0.43 -1.61 -9.57
N ALA A 49 0.87 -2.86 -9.44
CA ALA A 49 0.48 -3.91 -10.36
C ALA A 49 -1.04 -4.12 -10.41
N ARG A 50 -1.72 -4.13 -9.25
CA ARG A 50 -3.20 -4.23 -9.21
C ARG A 50 -3.89 -2.99 -9.75
N LEU A 51 -3.34 -1.81 -9.48
CA LEU A 51 -3.85 -0.53 -9.98
C LEU A 51 -3.83 -0.47 -11.53
N SER A 52 -2.82 -1.07 -12.14
CA SER A 52 -2.56 -1.05 -13.60
C SER A 52 -2.92 -2.33 -14.35
N ALA A 53 -3.36 -3.38 -13.64
CA ALA A 53 -3.80 -4.63 -14.25
C ALA A 53 -5.01 -4.41 -15.17
N GLU A 54 -5.25 -5.37 -16.06
CA GLU A 54 -6.50 -5.44 -16.83
C GLU A 54 -7.69 -5.48 -15.86
N GLY A 55 -8.69 -4.63 -16.10
CA GLY A 55 -9.84 -4.44 -15.20
C GLY A 55 -9.53 -3.68 -13.90
N GLY A 56 -8.28 -3.32 -13.64
CA GLY A 56 -7.89 -2.45 -12.52
C GLY A 56 -8.28 -0.98 -12.72
N PRO A 57 -8.12 -0.12 -11.70
CA PRO A 57 -8.51 1.30 -11.77
C PRO A 57 -8.04 2.05 -13.03
N LEU A 58 -6.79 1.84 -13.49
CA LEU A 58 -6.28 2.54 -14.67
C LEU A 58 -7.00 2.17 -15.97
N SER A 59 -7.69 1.02 -16.03
CA SER A 59 -8.50 0.65 -17.21
C SER A 59 -9.63 1.64 -17.50
N ARG A 60 -9.97 2.52 -16.54
CA ARG A 60 -10.96 3.58 -16.72
C ARG A 60 -10.40 4.83 -17.41
N LEU A 61 -9.08 4.93 -17.57
CA LEU A 61 -8.46 6.03 -18.32
C LEU A 61 -8.42 5.70 -19.82
N ALA A 62 -8.95 6.61 -20.63
CA ALA A 62 -8.90 6.47 -22.09
C ALA A 62 -7.46 6.68 -22.62
N GLY A 63 -7.10 5.90 -23.64
CA GLY A 63 -5.83 6.04 -24.36
C GLY A 63 -4.62 5.40 -23.69
N LEU A 64 -4.81 4.60 -22.65
CA LEU A 64 -3.74 3.77 -22.10
C LEU A 64 -3.62 2.46 -22.86
N ASP A 65 -2.39 2.07 -23.17
CA ASP A 65 -2.09 0.76 -23.73
C ASP A 65 -2.35 -0.33 -22.69
N SER A 66 -2.80 -1.49 -23.15
CA SER A 66 -2.88 -2.66 -22.28
C SER A 66 -1.49 -3.25 -22.04
N GLY A 67 -1.27 -3.74 -20.83
CA GLY A 67 -0.07 -4.47 -20.47
C GLY A 67 0.70 -3.90 -19.28
N PRO A 68 1.82 -4.54 -18.94
CA PRO A 68 2.60 -4.18 -17.77
C PRO A 68 3.40 -2.89 -18.01
N TYR A 69 3.50 -2.07 -16.97
CA TYR A 69 4.23 -0.81 -16.96
C TYR A 69 5.42 -0.85 -16.01
N GLU A 70 6.51 -0.17 -16.39
CA GLU A 70 7.63 0.14 -15.50
C GLU A 70 7.49 1.58 -15.02
N LEU A 71 7.40 1.74 -13.70
CA LEU A 71 7.39 3.02 -13.00
C LEU A 71 8.71 3.18 -12.23
N ARG A 72 9.41 4.32 -12.39
CA ARG A 72 10.60 4.64 -11.60
C ARG A 72 10.44 5.95 -10.86
N LEU A 73 10.77 5.93 -9.57
CA LEU A 73 10.80 7.10 -8.69
C LEU A 73 12.23 7.46 -8.32
N SER A 74 12.49 8.72 -7.98
CA SER A 74 13.81 9.20 -7.52
C SER A 74 14.30 8.58 -6.22
N GLY A 75 13.44 7.87 -5.49
CA GLY A 75 13.76 7.18 -4.25
C GLY A 75 12.69 6.17 -3.89
N SER A 76 12.81 5.60 -2.69
CA SER A 76 11.83 4.67 -2.13
C SER A 76 11.01 5.32 -1.03
N PHE A 77 9.84 4.74 -0.78
CA PHE A 77 9.08 4.96 0.44
C PHE A 77 8.33 3.67 0.78
N GLU A 78 8.05 3.49 2.06
CA GLU A 78 7.67 2.19 2.57
C GLU A 78 6.16 1.94 2.54
N ALA A 79 5.31 2.95 2.73
CA ALA A 79 3.90 2.72 2.98
C ALA A 79 3.00 3.87 2.52
N GLY A 80 1.71 3.56 2.47
CA GLY A 80 0.65 4.52 2.19
C GLY A 80 0.18 4.46 0.74
N ARG A 81 -1.02 5.00 0.54
CA ARG A 81 -1.72 5.02 -0.75
C ARG A 81 -1.72 6.40 -1.40
N SER A 82 -1.03 7.37 -0.79
CA SER A 82 -1.01 8.76 -1.27
C SER A 82 -0.31 8.95 -2.62
N TRP A 83 0.38 7.94 -3.12
CA TRP A 83 1.03 7.92 -4.43
C TRP A 83 0.09 7.55 -5.57
N GLU A 84 -1.09 6.98 -5.29
CA GLU A 84 -1.97 6.46 -6.34
C GLU A 84 -2.48 7.57 -7.26
N ALA A 85 -2.97 8.68 -6.69
CA ALA A 85 -3.45 9.83 -7.46
C ALA A 85 -2.38 10.45 -8.39
N PRO A 86 -1.16 10.82 -7.93
CA PRO A 86 -0.14 11.37 -8.83
C PRO A 86 0.30 10.38 -9.90
N VAL A 87 0.35 9.07 -9.60
CA VAL A 87 0.67 8.04 -10.62
C VAL A 87 -0.44 7.91 -11.65
N CYS A 88 -1.72 7.89 -11.24
CA CYS A 88 -2.84 7.87 -12.19
C CYS A 88 -2.88 9.12 -13.07
N LEU A 89 -2.57 10.30 -12.51
CA LEU A 89 -2.41 11.53 -13.30
C LEU A 89 -1.28 11.41 -14.32
N ALA A 90 -0.12 10.87 -13.92
CA ALA A 90 1.01 10.67 -14.83
C ALA A 90 0.64 9.77 -16.02
N HIS A 91 -0.02 8.64 -15.76
CA HIS A 91 -0.56 7.76 -16.81
C HIS A 91 -1.45 8.53 -17.78
N GLY A 92 -2.46 9.24 -17.26
CA GLY A 92 -3.38 10.00 -18.09
C GLY A 92 -2.73 11.14 -18.87
N LEU A 93 -1.68 11.77 -18.35
CA LEU A 93 -0.96 12.83 -19.05
C LEU A 93 -0.05 12.25 -20.15
N LEU A 94 0.65 11.14 -19.88
CA LEU A 94 1.44 10.45 -20.91
C LEU A 94 0.56 9.95 -22.06
N ALA A 95 -0.62 9.39 -21.76
CA ALA A 95 -1.61 8.99 -22.76
C ALA A 95 -2.08 10.15 -23.66
N ARG A 96 -1.96 11.39 -23.18
CA ARG A 96 -2.27 12.62 -23.94
C ARG A 96 -1.05 13.21 -24.65
N GLY A 97 0.08 12.51 -24.67
CA GLY A 97 1.31 12.89 -25.37
C GLY A 97 2.23 13.81 -24.58
N HIS A 98 2.02 14.00 -23.27
CA HIS A 98 3.02 14.68 -22.43
C HIS A 98 4.27 13.82 -22.25
N ALA A 99 5.40 14.46 -21.95
CA ALA A 99 6.66 13.78 -21.68
C ALA A 99 7.10 14.04 -20.24
N LEU A 100 7.56 13.01 -19.53
CA LEU A 100 8.12 13.17 -18.19
C LEU A 100 9.54 13.74 -18.26
N THR A 101 9.85 14.69 -17.38
CA THR A 101 11.23 15.10 -17.07
C THR A 101 11.50 14.90 -15.57
N PRO A 102 12.68 14.36 -15.20
CA PRO A 102 13.12 14.34 -13.82
C PRO A 102 13.74 15.66 -13.36
N ASP A 103 14.06 16.60 -14.27
CA ASP A 103 14.71 17.86 -13.95
C ASP A 103 13.67 18.96 -13.68
N PRO A 104 13.62 19.52 -12.45
CA PRO A 104 12.74 20.65 -12.13
C PRO A 104 12.93 21.88 -13.01
N ALA A 105 14.14 22.13 -13.53
CA ALA A 105 14.43 23.31 -14.35
C ALA A 105 13.91 23.18 -15.79
N GLU A 106 13.74 21.96 -16.28
CA GLU A 106 13.24 21.66 -17.64
C GLU A 106 11.71 21.49 -17.69
N ALA A 107 11.05 21.47 -16.53
CA ALA A 107 9.62 21.27 -16.44
C ALA A 107 8.86 22.50 -16.94
N GLU A 108 7.90 22.29 -17.84
CA GLU A 108 6.90 23.29 -18.20
C GLU A 108 5.72 23.26 -17.23
N ILE A 109 5.37 22.06 -16.75
CA ILE A 109 4.30 21.83 -15.78
C ILE A 109 4.84 20.98 -14.63
N VAL A 110 4.58 21.41 -13.40
CA VAL A 110 4.78 20.61 -12.19
C VAL A 110 3.43 20.11 -11.71
N VAL A 111 3.26 18.79 -11.67
CA VAL A 111 2.10 18.14 -11.08
C VAL A 111 2.45 17.77 -9.65
N TRP A 112 1.92 18.52 -8.69
CA TRP A 112 2.02 18.18 -7.27
C TRP A 112 0.70 17.58 -6.80
N ALA A 113 0.67 16.28 -6.55
CA ALA A 113 -0.58 15.60 -6.25
C ALA A 113 -0.38 14.54 -5.18
N THR A 114 -1.38 14.35 -4.33
CA THR A 114 -1.43 13.31 -3.31
C THR A 114 -2.83 12.74 -3.25
N GLY A 115 -2.98 11.49 -2.87
CA GLY A 115 -4.30 10.88 -2.66
C GLY A 115 -4.32 9.39 -2.97
N ALA A 116 -5.17 8.66 -2.25
CA ALA A 116 -5.58 7.31 -2.60
C ALA A 116 -6.77 7.37 -3.55
N VAL A 117 -6.95 6.35 -4.38
CA VAL A 117 -8.08 6.23 -5.31
C VAL A 117 -8.88 4.96 -5.07
N ASP A 118 -10.12 4.92 -5.50
CA ASP A 118 -10.91 3.68 -5.57
C ASP A 118 -10.85 3.04 -6.96
N LEU A 119 -11.69 2.04 -7.20
CA LEU A 119 -11.79 1.31 -8.46
C LEU A 119 -12.28 2.18 -9.63
N ASP A 120 -12.99 3.27 -9.36
CA ASP A 120 -13.52 4.19 -10.36
C ASP A 120 -12.67 5.47 -10.48
N LEU A 121 -11.47 5.46 -9.89
CA LEU A 121 -10.54 6.60 -9.83
C LEU A 121 -11.12 7.82 -9.10
N ALA A 122 -12.09 7.63 -8.21
CA ALA A 122 -12.49 8.65 -7.27
C ALA A 122 -11.39 8.83 -6.23
N ILE A 123 -11.09 10.08 -5.86
CA ILE A 123 -10.03 10.38 -4.89
C ILE A 123 -10.63 10.31 -3.50
N LEU A 124 -10.03 9.48 -2.65
CA LEU A 124 -10.55 9.22 -1.31
C LEU A 124 -10.23 10.38 -0.36
N PRO A 125 -11.23 10.90 0.38
CA PRO A 125 -10.99 11.92 1.39
C PRO A 125 -10.17 11.35 2.57
N GLY A 126 -9.43 12.21 3.28
CA GLY A 126 -8.68 11.77 4.45
C GLY A 126 -7.66 12.77 4.96
N ALA A 127 -6.98 12.39 6.05
CA ALA A 127 -5.84 13.13 6.58
C ALA A 127 -4.57 12.69 5.84
N TYR A 128 -4.03 13.57 4.99
CA TYR A 128 -2.86 13.28 4.14
C TYR A 128 -1.59 14.02 4.57
N ALA A 129 -1.61 14.73 5.70
CA ALA A 129 -0.53 15.62 6.16
C ALA A 129 -0.09 16.58 5.04
N LEU A 130 -1.07 17.31 4.49
CA LEU A 130 -0.89 18.14 3.30
C LEU A 130 0.08 19.29 3.59
N VAL A 131 -0.05 19.96 4.73
CA VAL A 131 0.79 21.13 5.07
C VAL A 131 2.25 20.69 5.24
N ASP A 132 2.51 19.61 5.98
CA ASP A 132 3.86 19.05 6.15
C ASP A 132 4.48 18.62 4.80
N LYS A 133 3.68 18.00 3.93
CA LYS A 133 4.11 17.62 2.57
C LYS A 133 4.47 18.85 1.71
N ILE A 134 3.71 19.93 1.82
CA ILE A 134 4.00 21.19 1.11
C ILE A 134 5.31 21.78 1.61
N GLU A 135 5.49 21.84 2.94
CA GLU A 135 6.71 22.34 3.57
C GLU A 135 7.95 21.59 3.07
N ARG A 136 7.91 20.25 3.11
CA ARG A 136 9.00 19.39 2.61
C ARG A 136 9.23 19.50 1.10
N SER A 137 8.26 20.04 0.36
CA SER A 137 8.36 20.21 -1.09
C SER A 137 8.89 21.58 -1.50
N ARG A 138 9.08 22.53 -0.58
CA ARG A 138 9.43 23.93 -0.90
C ARG A 138 10.65 24.05 -1.79
N ASP A 139 11.76 23.43 -1.42
CA ASP A 139 13.01 23.52 -2.17
C ASP A 139 12.87 22.97 -3.60
N LEU A 140 12.16 21.86 -3.75
CA LEU A 140 11.89 21.26 -5.05
C LEU A 140 11.00 22.15 -5.92
N LEU A 141 9.93 22.70 -5.33
CA LEU A 141 9.03 23.61 -6.03
C LEU A 141 9.73 24.92 -6.41
N ALA A 142 10.62 25.44 -5.56
CA ALA A 142 11.42 26.63 -5.84
C ALA A 142 12.34 26.43 -7.05
N ARG A 143 13.00 25.26 -7.15
CA ARG A 143 13.82 24.92 -8.34
C ARG A 143 13.01 24.87 -9.63
N ALA A 144 11.74 24.45 -9.55
CA ALA A 144 10.80 24.49 -10.68
C ALA A 144 10.04 25.83 -10.79
N GLY A 145 10.56 26.94 -10.26
CA GLY A 145 9.85 28.22 -10.11
C GLY A 145 9.27 28.83 -11.39
N ARG A 146 9.75 28.41 -12.57
CA ARG A 146 9.26 28.88 -13.88
C ARG A 146 8.09 28.06 -14.44
N ALA A 147 7.93 26.82 -13.97
CA ALA A 147 6.88 25.91 -14.41
C ALA A 147 5.50 26.33 -13.88
N GLU A 148 4.46 26.01 -14.64
CA GLU A 148 3.09 26.06 -14.14
C GLU A 148 2.90 25.00 -13.05
N LEU A 149 2.42 25.40 -11.86
CA LEU A 149 2.17 24.47 -10.77
C LEU A 149 0.69 24.06 -10.78
N VAL A 150 0.42 22.79 -11.08
CA VAL A 150 -0.93 22.20 -10.97
C VAL A 150 -0.97 21.29 -9.75
N VAL A 151 -2.01 21.46 -8.94
CA VAL A 151 -2.08 20.83 -7.61
C VAL A 151 -3.37 20.04 -7.47
N LEU A 152 -3.27 18.80 -7.02
CA LEU A 152 -4.41 18.01 -6.58
C LEU A 152 -4.35 17.77 -5.07
N LEU A 153 -5.35 18.30 -4.36
CA LEU A 153 -5.51 18.17 -2.92
C LEU A 153 -6.76 17.34 -2.61
N PRO A 154 -6.64 16.14 -1.99
CA PRO A 154 -7.79 15.40 -1.51
C PRO A 154 -8.61 16.22 -0.51
N ALA A 155 -9.93 16.04 -0.52
CA ALA A 155 -10.78 16.57 0.53
C ALA A 155 -10.34 16.03 1.91
N GLY A 156 -10.34 16.88 2.93
CA GLY A 156 -9.87 16.52 4.25
C GLY A 156 -9.68 17.74 5.16
N PRO A 157 -9.28 17.53 6.42
CA PRO A 157 -9.18 18.58 7.43
C PRO A 157 -8.21 19.70 7.04
N GLU A 158 -7.11 19.37 6.35
CA GLU A 158 -6.07 20.33 5.98
C GLU A 158 -6.24 20.93 4.58
N ALA A 159 -7.27 20.56 3.81
CA ALA A 159 -7.35 20.90 2.39
C ALA A 159 -7.35 22.42 2.13
N ALA A 160 -8.16 23.17 2.89
CA ALA A 160 -8.24 24.62 2.76
C ALA A 160 -6.95 25.34 3.20
N GLU A 161 -6.27 24.82 4.23
CA GLU A 161 -5.01 25.38 4.71
C GLU A 161 -3.85 25.08 3.76
N ALA A 162 -3.80 23.87 3.23
CA ALA A 162 -2.85 23.46 2.21
C ALA A 162 -2.97 24.31 0.94
N GLU A 163 -4.21 24.60 0.48
CA GLU A 163 -4.43 25.48 -0.65
C GLU A 163 -3.90 26.90 -0.39
N ARG A 164 -4.18 27.49 0.78
CA ARG A 164 -3.63 28.80 1.16
C ARG A 164 -2.10 28.78 1.16
N THR A 165 -1.51 27.78 1.81
CA THR A 165 -0.04 27.61 1.90
C THR A 165 0.60 27.53 0.51
N LEU A 166 -0.02 26.82 -0.43
CA LEU A 166 0.46 26.72 -1.82
C LEU A 166 0.37 28.05 -2.56
N ARG A 167 -0.71 28.82 -2.36
CA ARG A 167 -0.87 30.15 -2.96
C ARG A 167 0.14 31.15 -2.40
N GLU A 168 0.57 30.96 -1.15
CA GLU A 168 1.56 31.80 -0.45
C GLU A 168 3.02 31.44 -0.78
N LEU A 169 3.29 30.44 -1.64
CA LEU A 169 4.66 30.07 -2.05
C LEU A 169 5.43 31.16 -2.80
N GLY A 170 4.82 32.33 -3.10
CA GLY A 170 5.49 33.44 -3.77
C GLY A 170 5.87 33.14 -5.22
N ARG A 171 5.17 32.22 -5.89
CA ARG A 171 5.42 31.87 -7.29
C ARG A 171 4.97 32.99 -8.23
N SER A 172 5.63 33.12 -9.37
CA SER A 172 5.31 34.10 -10.42
C SER A 172 3.92 33.91 -11.03
N ARG A 173 3.41 32.67 -11.04
CA ARG A 173 2.04 32.32 -11.44
C ARG A 173 1.37 31.59 -10.28
N PRO A 174 0.09 31.91 -9.97
CA PRO A 174 -0.64 31.22 -8.92
C PRO A 174 -0.81 29.72 -9.27
N PRO A 175 -0.80 28.82 -8.28
CA PRO A 175 -1.07 27.41 -8.52
C PRO A 175 -2.49 27.19 -9.07
N VAL A 176 -2.64 26.26 -10.01
CA VAL A 176 -3.94 25.79 -10.51
C VAL A 176 -4.39 24.63 -9.64
N ILE A 177 -5.46 24.82 -8.89
CA ILE A 177 -6.04 23.77 -8.03
C ILE A 177 -7.00 22.92 -8.87
N LEU A 178 -6.71 21.63 -8.98
CA LEU A 178 -7.49 20.68 -9.76
C LEU A 178 -8.71 20.17 -8.97
N PRO A 179 -9.80 19.77 -9.67
CA PRO A 179 -10.91 19.07 -9.04
C PRO A 179 -10.45 17.86 -8.23
N SER A 180 -10.88 17.79 -6.97
CA SER A 180 -10.43 16.78 -6.00
C SER A 180 -11.34 15.54 -5.91
N GLY A 181 -12.41 15.48 -6.71
CA GLY A 181 -13.38 14.38 -6.66
C GLY A 181 -12.92 13.11 -7.40
N SER A 182 -12.23 13.24 -8.53
CA SER A 182 -11.70 12.10 -9.28
C SER A 182 -10.50 12.48 -10.15
N VAL A 183 -9.66 11.49 -10.45
CA VAL A 183 -8.53 11.66 -11.39
C VAL A 183 -9.04 12.04 -12.78
N ILE A 184 -10.17 11.48 -13.21
CA ILE A 184 -10.77 11.79 -14.52
C ILE A 184 -11.15 13.27 -14.61
N ALA A 185 -11.80 13.82 -13.58
CA ALA A 185 -12.16 15.23 -13.54
C ALA A 185 -10.91 16.14 -13.48
N ALA A 186 -9.89 15.76 -12.72
CA ALA A 186 -8.62 16.48 -12.66
C ALA A 186 -7.92 16.52 -14.04
N LEU A 187 -7.86 15.39 -14.74
CA LEU A 187 -7.31 15.31 -16.09
C LEU A 187 -8.14 16.10 -17.11
N ALA A 188 -9.46 16.15 -16.96
CA ALA A 188 -10.34 16.96 -17.81
C ALA A 188 -10.12 18.46 -17.60
N ALA A 189 -9.87 18.91 -16.37
CA ALA A 189 -9.54 20.31 -16.07
C ALA A 189 -8.19 20.75 -16.65
N LEU A 190 -7.28 19.80 -16.89
CA LEU A 190 -6.02 20.04 -17.59
C LEU A 190 -6.22 20.09 -19.12
N ALA A 191 -7.32 19.58 -19.67
CA ALA A 191 -7.56 19.74 -21.10
C ALA A 191 -7.83 21.22 -21.44
N PRO A 192 -7.33 21.74 -22.57
CA PRO A 192 -7.72 23.07 -23.02
C PRO A 192 -9.25 23.10 -23.16
N PRO A 193 -9.90 24.25 -22.87
CA PRO A 193 -11.34 24.38 -23.06
C PRO A 193 -11.66 23.95 -24.48
N ALA A 194 -12.58 23.00 -24.63
CA ALA A 194 -13.04 22.59 -25.94
C ALA A 194 -13.53 23.86 -26.64
N VAL A 195 -12.85 24.27 -27.71
CA VAL A 195 -13.41 25.24 -28.63
C VAL A 195 -14.66 24.56 -29.16
N SER A 196 -15.83 25.05 -28.73
CA SER A 196 -17.12 24.57 -29.22
C SER A 196 -17.10 24.72 -30.73
N ALA A 197 -16.83 23.61 -31.43
CA ALA A 197 -16.96 23.57 -32.87
C ALA A 197 -18.43 23.91 -33.18
N PRO A 198 -18.71 24.77 -34.16
CA PRO A 198 -20.07 25.06 -34.57
C PRO A 198 -20.75 23.73 -34.92
N VAL A 199 -21.99 23.57 -34.44
CA VAL A 199 -22.83 22.38 -34.64
C VAL A 199 -23.03 22.16 -36.14
N GLY A 200 -22.11 21.39 -36.73
CA GLY A 200 -22.13 20.95 -38.12
C GLY A 200 -23.08 19.77 -38.27
N ARG A 201 -24.32 20.12 -38.62
CA ARG A 201 -25.38 19.31 -39.25
C ARG A 201 -24.99 17.86 -39.63
N ARG A 202 -25.56 16.90 -38.91
CA ARG A 202 -25.50 15.45 -39.19
C ARG A 202 -26.02 15.16 -40.59
N VAL A 203 -25.18 14.58 -41.45
CA VAL A 203 -25.61 13.86 -42.65
C VAL A 203 -25.49 12.37 -42.36
N HIS A 204 -26.65 11.71 -42.20
CA HIS A 204 -26.74 10.26 -42.15
C HIS A 204 -26.38 9.68 -43.53
N ARG A 205 -25.33 8.85 -43.59
CA ARG A 205 -25.19 7.86 -44.65
C ARG A 205 -25.12 6.47 -44.03
N ARG A 206 -26.18 5.70 -44.30
CA ARG A 206 -26.28 4.25 -44.09
C ARG A 206 -25.55 3.53 -45.23
N ALA A 207 -24.82 2.48 -44.90
CA ALA A 207 -24.50 1.34 -45.78
C ALA A 207 -24.27 0.14 -44.84
N LEU A 208 -25.22 -0.79 -44.68
CA LEU A 208 -25.48 -2.00 -45.50
C LEU A 208 -24.28 -2.97 -45.64
N ALA A 209 -24.34 -4.01 -44.79
CA ALA A 209 -24.16 -5.46 -45.02
C ALA A 209 -23.11 -6.00 -46.02
N ALA A 210 -22.32 -7.00 -45.59
CA ALA A 210 -22.57 -8.45 -45.83
C ALA A 210 -21.28 -9.31 -45.79
N GLY A 211 -21.44 -10.56 -45.31
CA GLY A 211 -20.60 -11.75 -45.61
C GLY A 211 -19.41 -11.98 -44.67
N LEU A 212 -19.01 -13.20 -44.31
CA LEU A 212 -19.45 -14.56 -44.64
C LEU A 212 -18.73 -15.53 -43.68
N ALA A 213 -19.27 -16.76 -43.58
CA ALA A 213 -18.88 -17.84 -42.68
C ALA A 213 -17.52 -18.53 -43.00
N GLY A 214 -17.01 -19.28 -42.02
CA GLY A 214 -15.98 -20.32 -42.19
C GLY A 214 -15.48 -20.86 -40.83
N LEU A 215 -16.11 -21.88 -40.24
CA LEU A 215 -15.78 -23.33 -40.30
C LEU A 215 -14.50 -23.78 -39.56
N ALA A 216 -14.76 -24.51 -38.46
CA ALA A 216 -14.03 -25.57 -37.75
C ALA A 216 -12.55 -25.89 -38.00
N ALA A 217 -11.82 -26.18 -36.91
CA ALA A 217 -11.10 -27.46 -36.75
C ALA A 217 -10.75 -27.74 -35.27
N LEU A 218 -11.17 -28.92 -34.81
CA LEU A 218 -10.69 -29.64 -33.63
C LEU A 218 -9.28 -30.17 -33.89
N VAL A 219 -8.36 -30.02 -32.92
CA VAL A 219 -7.27 -30.98 -32.72
C VAL A 219 -7.06 -31.17 -31.22
N ALA A 220 -7.39 -32.37 -30.75
CA ALA A 220 -6.97 -32.90 -29.46
C ALA A 220 -5.64 -33.64 -29.65
N VAL A 221 -4.66 -33.39 -28.77
CA VAL A 221 -3.54 -34.31 -28.52
C VAL A 221 -3.29 -34.30 -27.02
N GLY A 222 -3.44 -35.49 -26.42
CA GLY A 222 -3.06 -35.78 -25.04
C GLY A 222 -1.71 -36.48 -24.95
N LEU A 223 -1.06 -36.35 -23.78
CA LEU A 223 -0.02 -37.21 -23.19
C LEU A 223 0.19 -36.65 -21.76
N ALA A 224 -0.38 -37.23 -20.70
CA ALA A 224 -0.01 -38.45 -19.96
C ALA A 224 1.13 -38.27 -18.93
N LEU A 225 0.76 -38.46 -17.64
CA LEU A 225 1.54 -39.03 -16.50
C LEU A 225 2.70 -38.18 -15.93
N ALA A 226 2.96 -38.04 -14.62
CA ALA A 226 2.46 -38.57 -13.35
C ALA A 226 2.93 -37.64 -12.19
N PRO A 227 2.35 -37.72 -10.97
CA PRO A 227 2.81 -36.92 -9.83
C PRO A 227 4.01 -37.58 -9.13
N LEU A 228 5.12 -36.85 -8.97
CA LEU A 228 6.20 -37.24 -8.06
C LEU A 228 5.80 -36.88 -6.63
N ALA A 229 5.54 -37.93 -5.85
CA ALA A 229 5.43 -37.87 -4.39
C ALA A 229 6.79 -37.48 -3.79
N VAL A 230 6.81 -36.38 -3.03
CA VAL A 230 7.95 -36.00 -2.19
C VAL A 230 7.74 -36.58 -0.79
N PRO A 231 8.74 -37.25 -0.20
CA PRO A 231 8.61 -37.87 1.11
C PRO A 231 8.55 -36.83 2.24
N ARG A 232 7.67 -37.10 3.22
CA ARG A 232 7.68 -36.47 4.54
C ARG A 232 8.96 -36.89 5.27
N GLY A 233 9.90 -35.97 5.41
CA GLY A 233 10.95 -36.06 6.42
C GLY A 233 10.34 -35.81 7.79
N ALA A 234 10.33 -36.85 8.63
CA ALA A 234 10.17 -36.71 10.05
C ALA A 234 11.50 -36.19 10.62
N GLU A 235 11.49 -35.00 11.22
CA GLU A 235 12.57 -34.58 12.11
C GLU A 235 12.11 -34.70 13.55
N THR A 236 12.89 -35.50 14.25
CA THR A 236 12.82 -35.88 15.64
C THR A 236 13.24 -34.71 16.53
N SER A 237 12.35 -34.43 17.48
CA SER A 237 12.57 -33.88 18.83
C SER A 237 14.02 -33.62 19.29
N SER A 238 14.23 -32.41 19.81
CA SER A 238 15.13 -32.18 20.95
C SER A 238 14.40 -31.33 21.98
N ALA A 239 13.65 -32.02 22.85
CA ALA A 239 13.05 -31.43 24.03
C ALA A 239 14.13 -31.29 25.12
N VAL A 240 14.53 -30.05 25.38
CA VAL A 240 15.28 -29.68 26.59
C VAL A 240 14.37 -29.87 27.79
N THR A 241 14.81 -30.70 28.73
CA THR A 241 14.15 -30.97 30.01
C THR A 241 14.32 -29.76 30.93
N MET A 242 13.22 -29.14 31.38
CA MET A 242 13.23 -28.27 32.56
C MET A 242 11.98 -28.47 33.42
N ASN A 243 12.23 -28.91 34.66
CA ASN A 243 11.45 -28.82 35.89
C ASN A 243 9.92 -28.62 35.80
N ALA A 244 9.21 -29.73 35.95
CA ALA A 244 7.78 -29.78 36.19
C ALA A 244 7.46 -29.75 37.70
N ASN A 245 6.99 -28.60 38.19
CA ASN A 245 5.81 -28.56 39.08
C ASN A 245 5.21 -27.16 39.19
N VAL A 246 5.14 -26.43 38.08
CA VAL A 246 4.35 -25.20 37.97
C VAL A 246 3.20 -25.53 37.04
N ALA A 247 1.96 -25.36 37.51
CA ALA A 247 0.78 -25.53 36.67
C ALA A 247 0.96 -24.67 35.40
N PRO A 248 0.70 -25.22 34.19
CA PRO A 248 0.92 -24.48 32.97
C PRO A 248 0.09 -23.19 32.98
N PRO A 249 0.68 -22.04 32.59
CA PRO A 249 0.00 -20.75 32.60
C PRO A 249 -1.22 -20.82 31.68
N ALA A 250 -2.33 -20.15 32.06
CA ALA A 250 -3.55 -20.21 31.26
C ALA A 250 -3.42 -19.55 29.88
N ILE A 251 -2.43 -18.67 29.69
CA ILE A 251 -2.12 -18.00 28.43
C ILE A 251 -0.64 -18.17 28.14
N LEU A 252 -0.32 -18.56 26.92
CA LEU A 252 1.04 -18.60 26.40
C LEU A 252 1.19 -17.44 25.43
N ALA A 253 2.08 -16.51 25.79
CA ALA A 253 2.34 -15.28 25.08
C ALA A 253 3.76 -15.29 24.51
N GLU A 254 3.93 -14.85 23.27
CA GLU A 254 5.21 -14.84 22.56
C GLU A 254 5.38 -13.53 21.80
N GLU A 255 6.61 -13.02 21.76
CA GLU A 255 7.04 -11.99 20.83
C GLU A 255 7.28 -12.63 19.46
N LEU A 256 6.81 -11.96 18.42
CA LEU A 256 7.07 -12.29 17.03
C LEU A 256 8.14 -11.34 16.51
N VAL A 257 9.31 -11.87 16.16
CA VAL A 257 10.49 -11.09 15.79
C VAL A 257 10.89 -11.38 14.35
N ALA A 258 11.36 -10.36 13.63
CA ALA A 258 11.90 -10.53 12.29
C ALA A 258 13.22 -11.31 12.35
N PRO A 259 13.37 -12.41 11.59
CA PRO A 259 14.65 -13.09 11.51
C PRO A 259 15.72 -12.17 10.89
N ALA A 260 16.99 -12.49 11.13
CA ALA A 260 18.10 -11.72 10.56
C ALA A 260 18.00 -11.61 9.03
N GLY A 261 18.12 -10.38 8.50
CA GLY A 261 17.96 -10.10 7.07
C GLY A 261 16.51 -10.02 6.58
N SER A 262 15.53 -10.20 7.46
CA SER A 262 14.11 -10.00 7.19
C SER A 262 13.59 -8.66 7.74
N SER A 263 12.29 -8.42 7.61
CA SER A 263 11.60 -7.27 8.16
C SER A 263 10.25 -7.67 8.74
N CYS A 264 9.75 -6.87 9.67
CA CYS A 264 8.45 -7.14 10.29
C CYS A 264 7.29 -7.13 9.31
N ARG A 265 7.42 -6.39 8.22
CA ARG A 265 6.46 -6.44 7.13
C ARG A 265 6.46 -7.81 6.44
N ARG A 266 7.63 -8.33 6.07
CA ARG A 266 7.74 -9.64 5.41
C ARG A 266 7.17 -10.74 6.30
N VAL A 267 7.43 -10.67 7.61
CA VAL A 267 6.85 -11.56 8.61
C VAL A 267 5.33 -11.41 8.71
N ALA A 268 4.81 -10.19 8.85
CA ALA A 268 3.39 -9.93 9.03
C ALA A 268 2.53 -10.38 7.83
N PHE A 269 3.10 -10.36 6.63
CA PHE A 269 2.45 -10.81 5.39
C PHE A 269 2.86 -12.22 4.95
N GLY A 270 3.52 -12.99 5.84
CA GLY A 270 3.81 -14.41 5.63
C GLY A 270 4.89 -14.72 4.59
N ALA A 271 5.67 -13.73 4.17
CA ALA A 271 6.81 -13.95 3.27
C ALA A 271 7.98 -14.65 3.97
N ASP A 272 8.18 -14.37 5.26
CA ASP A 272 9.16 -15.06 6.10
C ASP A 272 8.50 -15.49 7.43
N PRO A 273 8.90 -16.63 8.03
CA PRO A 273 8.40 -17.02 9.34
C PRO A 273 8.98 -16.13 10.45
N PRO A 274 8.20 -15.75 11.48
CA PRO A 274 8.73 -15.05 12.65
C PRO A 274 9.64 -15.94 13.49
N GLU A 275 10.70 -15.36 14.05
CA GLU A 275 11.32 -15.89 15.26
C GLU A 275 10.38 -15.68 16.45
N ARG A 276 10.20 -16.71 17.28
CA ARG A 276 9.30 -16.63 18.45
C ARG A 276 10.10 -16.61 19.74
N ARG A 277 9.80 -15.63 20.60
CA ARG A 277 10.44 -15.52 21.92
C ARG A 277 9.35 -15.53 23.00
N PRO A 278 9.38 -16.47 23.95
CA PRO A 278 8.35 -16.54 24.99
C PRO A 278 8.40 -15.31 25.90
N ILE A 279 7.22 -14.81 26.28
CA ILE A 279 7.05 -13.72 27.24
C ILE A 279 6.76 -14.34 28.61
N PRO A 280 7.71 -14.29 29.55
CA PRO A 280 7.50 -14.88 30.87
C PRO A 280 6.49 -14.08 31.70
N ALA A 281 5.78 -14.75 32.59
CA ALA A 281 5.04 -14.09 33.65
C ALA A 281 6.01 -13.39 34.61
N GLU A 282 5.74 -12.13 34.93
CA GLU A 282 6.53 -11.35 35.89
C GLU A 282 5.94 -11.47 37.31
N ALA A 283 4.61 -11.48 37.41
CA ALA A 283 3.85 -11.65 38.65
C ALA A 283 2.48 -12.27 38.33
N LEU A 284 1.70 -12.59 39.37
CA LEU A 284 0.33 -13.08 39.20
C LEU A 284 -0.49 -12.08 38.37
N GLY A 285 -1.01 -12.51 37.21
CA GLY A 285 -1.78 -11.67 36.31
C GLY A 285 -0.97 -10.60 35.56
N LYS A 286 0.36 -10.70 35.50
CA LYS A 286 1.21 -9.75 34.77
C LYS A 286 2.32 -10.44 33.98
N LEU A 287 2.42 -10.09 32.70
CA LEU A 287 3.47 -10.54 31.79
C LEU A 287 4.61 -9.53 31.75
N ARG A 288 5.85 -10.01 31.54
CA ARG A 288 7.01 -9.14 31.34
C ARG A 288 6.78 -8.21 30.15
N ALA A 289 7.04 -6.93 30.32
CA ALA A 289 6.94 -5.95 29.24
C ALA A 289 7.87 -6.31 28.06
N SER A 290 7.38 -6.09 26.85
CA SER A 290 8.15 -6.27 25.61
C SER A 290 8.69 -4.94 25.12
N ARG A 291 9.96 -4.92 24.71
CA ARG A 291 10.59 -3.71 24.19
C ARG A 291 10.22 -3.52 22.71
N LEU A 292 9.84 -2.31 22.33
CA LEU A 292 9.56 -1.89 20.96
C LEU A 292 10.84 -1.71 20.14
N ALA A 293 11.61 -2.79 20.03
CA ALA A 293 12.77 -2.85 19.17
C ALA A 293 12.37 -2.89 17.69
N PRO A 294 13.24 -2.45 16.76
CA PRO A 294 12.92 -2.42 15.33
C PRO A 294 12.51 -3.79 14.76
N ASP A 295 13.05 -4.87 15.32
CA ASP A 295 12.81 -6.26 14.96
C ASP A 295 11.55 -6.86 15.61
N LEU A 296 10.92 -6.21 16.60
CA LEU A 296 9.67 -6.69 17.19
C LEU A 296 8.48 -6.41 16.26
N CYS A 297 7.94 -7.48 15.68
CA CYS A 297 6.91 -7.40 14.64
C CYS A 297 5.50 -7.53 15.18
N GLY A 298 5.33 -8.21 16.31
CA GLY A 298 4.02 -8.52 16.83
C GLY A 298 4.07 -9.37 18.08
N LEU A 299 2.89 -9.79 18.50
CA LEU A 299 2.68 -10.65 19.64
C LEU A 299 1.79 -11.81 19.20
N ALA A 300 2.03 -13.01 19.73
CA ALA A 300 1.16 -14.16 19.55
C ALA A 300 0.64 -14.64 20.90
N PHE A 301 -0.65 -14.99 20.92
CA PHE A 301 -1.29 -15.53 22.11
C PHE A 301 -1.97 -16.85 21.78
N ARG A 302 -1.86 -17.82 22.67
CA ARG A 302 -2.65 -19.05 22.63
C ARG A 302 -3.12 -19.44 24.04
N PRO A 303 -4.30 -20.09 24.16
CA PRO A 303 -4.69 -20.73 25.41
C PRO A 303 -3.62 -21.75 25.83
N GLY A 304 -3.24 -21.72 27.11
CA GLY A 304 -2.37 -22.73 27.70
C GLY A 304 -3.10 -24.03 28.06
N ARG A 305 -4.43 -24.00 28.04
CA ARG A 305 -5.32 -25.15 28.29
C ARG A 305 -6.34 -25.28 27.17
N THR A 306 -6.72 -26.50 26.85
CA THR A 306 -7.80 -26.80 25.89
C THR A 306 -9.15 -26.36 26.46
N GLY A 307 -10.07 -25.88 25.61
CA GLY A 307 -11.41 -25.46 26.03
C GLY A 307 -11.47 -24.05 26.64
N ALA A 308 -10.53 -23.18 26.27
CA ALA A 308 -10.57 -21.77 26.60
C ALA A 308 -10.39 -20.92 25.34
N ARG A 309 -11.14 -19.81 25.26
CA ARG A 309 -11.03 -18.79 24.23
C ARG A 309 -10.27 -17.57 24.75
N LEU A 310 -9.55 -16.89 23.87
CA LEU A 310 -8.84 -15.66 24.22
C LEU A 310 -9.71 -14.43 23.94
N ALA A 311 -9.70 -13.50 24.88
CA ALA A 311 -10.17 -12.13 24.68
C ALA A 311 -8.98 -11.18 24.85
N VAL A 312 -8.71 -10.39 23.83
CA VAL A 312 -7.64 -9.39 23.82
C VAL A 312 -8.28 -8.01 23.90
N ASP A 313 -7.74 -7.16 24.76
CA ASP A 313 -8.21 -5.80 24.95
C ASP A 313 -8.19 -4.97 23.64
N PRO A 314 -9.21 -4.14 23.36
CA PRO A 314 -9.29 -3.34 22.13
C PRO A 314 -8.10 -2.41 21.90
N THR A 315 -7.41 -2.00 22.97
CA THR A 315 -6.22 -1.17 22.91
C THR A 315 -5.12 -1.82 22.06
N LEU A 316 -4.91 -3.13 22.19
CA LEU A 316 -3.95 -3.85 21.33
C LEU A 316 -4.46 -3.94 19.89
N ALA A 317 -5.75 -4.25 19.70
CA ALA A 317 -6.34 -4.41 18.37
C ALA A 317 -6.25 -3.12 17.53
N ALA A 318 -6.35 -1.94 18.16
CA ALA A 318 -6.18 -0.65 17.50
C ALA A 318 -4.73 -0.42 17.01
N ALA A 319 -3.75 -0.98 17.72
CA ALA A 319 -2.33 -0.85 17.41
C ALA A 319 -1.81 -1.90 16.41
N THR A 320 -2.62 -2.90 16.06
CA THR A 320 -2.19 -4.04 15.25
C THR A 320 -2.95 -4.16 13.93
N LEU A 321 -2.40 -4.90 12.98
CA LEU A 321 -3.15 -5.44 11.84
C LEU A 321 -4.27 -6.37 12.35
N PRO A 322 -5.30 -6.66 11.52
CA PRO A 322 -6.30 -7.66 11.88
C PRO A 322 -5.66 -8.97 12.33
N PRO A 323 -6.14 -9.59 13.42
CA PRO A 323 -5.47 -10.74 14.00
C PRO A 323 -5.48 -11.91 13.01
N THR A 324 -4.32 -12.55 12.87
CA THR A 324 -4.11 -13.67 11.94
C THR A 324 -3.89 -14.94 12.73
N ARG A 325 -4.50 -16.05 12.31
CA ARG A 325 -4.27 -17.35 12.95
C ARG A 325 -3.01 -18.00 12.37
N LEU A 326 -2.07 -18.37 13.24
CA LEU A 326 -0.85 -19.08 12.88
C LEU A 326 -1.11 -20.60 12.78
N PRO A 327 -0.25 -21.37 12.08
CA PRO A 327 -0.46 -22.81 11.87
C PRO A 327 -0.58 -23.65 13.15
N ASP A 328 0.00 -23.18 14.26
CA ASP A 328 -0.06 -23.80 15.58
C ASP A 328 -1.30 -23.38 16.40
N GLY A 329 -2.23 -22.65 15.78
CA GLY A 329 -3.46 -22.18 16.41
C GLY A 329 -3.31 -20.91 17.24
N ALA A 330 -2.11 -20.35 17.37
CA ALA A 330 -1.90 -19.06 18.03
C ALA A 330 -2.54 -17.92 17.24
N GLN A 331 -3.03 -16.90 17.94
CA GLN A 331 -3.56 -15.69 17.34
C GLN A 331 -2.48 -14.60 17.35
N ALA A 332 -2.02 -14.21 16.17
CA ALA A 332 -0.99 -13.22 15.96
C ALA A 332 -1.58 -11.81 15.78
N TYR A 333 -0.94 -10.86 16.44
CA TYR A 333 -1.23 -9.44 16.45
C TYR A 333 0.03 -8.69 15.99
N PHE A 334 0.14 -8.47 14.68
CA PHE A 334 1.28 -7.76 14.10
C PHE A 334 1.13 -6.25 14.29
N LEU A 335 2.16 -5.59 14.85
CA LEU A 335 2.15 -4.17 15.14
C LEU A 335 2.09 -3.35 13.84
N ARG A 336 1.27 -2.30 13.83
CA ARG A 336 1.31 -1.29 12.76
C ARG A 336 2.54 -0.42 12.96
N GLU A 337 3.19 -0.06 11.86
CA GLU A 337 4.41 0.76 11.87
C GLU A 337 4.19 2.11 12.57
N GLY A 338 3.03 2.75 12.36
CA GLY A 338 2.64 4.00 13.02
C GLY A 338 2.07 3.87 14.45
N ALA A 339 1.90 2.66 14.97
CA ALA A 339 1.34 2.42 16.30
C ALA A 339 2.39 1.92 17.32
N ARG A 340 3.68 2.02 17.00
CA ARG A 340 4.80 1.66 17.88
C ARG A 340 5.00 2.71 18.99
N GLN A 341 4.14 2.64 19.99
CA GLN A 341 4.15 3.52 21.16
C GLN A 341 3.99 2.70 22.43
N ASN A 342 4.32 3.31 23.57
CA ASN A 342 4.10 2.66 24.87
C ASN A 342 2.61 2.32 24.99
N LEU A 343 2.31 1.06 25.29
CA LEU A 343 0.95 0.53 25.32
C LEU A 343 0.81 -0.40 26.51
N VAL A 344 -0.27 -0.27 27.27
CA VAL A 344 -0.66 -1.25 28.29
C VAL A 344 -1.99 -1.83 27.90
N TYR A 345 -2.11 -3.14 27.91
CA TYR A 345 -3.31 -3.85 27.51
C TYR A 345 -3.43 -5.16 28.28
N ALA A 346 -4.61 -5.78 28.20
CA ALA A 346 -4.87 -7.04 28.88
C ALA A 346 -5.25 -8.15 27.89
N VAL A 347 -4.93 -9.39 28.27
CA VAL A 347 -5.36 -10.61 27.59
C VAL A 347 -6.00 -11.53 28.61
N GLN A 348 -7.14 -12.10 28.27
CA GLN A 348 -7.92 -12.95 29.16
C GLN A 348 -8.20 -14.30 28.52
N ALA A 349 -7.97 -15.38 29.27
CA ALA A 349 -8.46 -16.71 28.94
C ALA A 349 -9.85 -16.88 29.55
N ILE A 350 -10.85 -17.10 28.70
CA ILE A 350 -12.23 -17.34 29.08
C ILE A 350 -12.51 -18.82 28.85
N PRO A 351 -12.86 -19.61 29.88
CA PRO A 351 -13.27 -21.00 29.71
C PRO A 351 -14.50 -21.09 28.80
N ASP A 352 -14.56 -22.13 27.97
CA ASP A 352 -15.77 -22.45 27.22
C ASP A 352 -16.89 -22.90 28.16
N ALA A 353 -18.15 -22.74 27.74
CA ALA A 353 -19.29 -23.14 28.54
C ALA A 353 -19.22 -24.65 28.86
N GLY A 354 -19.07 -24.98 30.15
CA GLY A 354 -18.92 -26.36 30.62
C GLY A 354 -17.49 -26.82 30.87
N ALA A 355 -16.47 -26.01 30.57
CA ALA A 355 -15.09 -26.28 30.93
C ALA A 355 -14.80 -25.87 32.39
N ALA A 356 -14.09 -26.73 33.14
CA ALA A 356 -13.65 -26.41 34.49
C ALA A 356 -12.45 -25.44 34.44
N GLY A 357 -12.63 -24.21 34.93
CA GLY A 357 -11.55 -23.24 35.05
C GLY A 357 -12.04 -21.86 35.48
N SER A 358 -11.21 -21.11 36.20
CA SER A 358 -11.41 -19.67 36.44
C SER A 358 -10.89 -18.87 35.24
N SER A 359 -11.55 -17.76 34.90
CA SER A 359 -10.97 -16.84 33.91
C SER A 359 -9.69 -16.24 34.47
N GLU A 360 -8.61 -16.28 33.72
CA GLU A 360 -7.35 -15.63 34.09
C GLU A 360 -7.08 -14.46 33.16
N ARG A 361 -6.78 -13.30 33.74
CA ARG A 361 -6.46 -12.06 33.02
C ARG A 361 -5.00 -11.69 33.29
N TYR A 362 -4.28 -11.39 32.22
CA TYR A 362 -2.89 -10.96 32.26
C TYR A 362 -2.77 -9.56 31.68
N GLU A 363 -2.08 -8.67 32.38
CA GLU A 363 -1.65 -7.37 31.86
C GLU A 363 -0.28 -7.50 31.19
N HIS A 364 -0.11 -6.84 30.05
CA HIS A 364 1.17 -6.73 29.34
C HIS A 364 1.40 -5.30 28.88
N ALA A 365 2.67 -4.93 28.73
CA ALA A 365 3.07 -3.63 28.24
C ALA A 365 4.06 -3.73 27.07
N LEU A 366 3.86 -2.87 26.06
CA LEU A 366 4.87 -2.52 25.06
C LEU A 366 5.57 -1.25 25.51
N VAL A 367 6.90 -1.23 25.54
CA VAL A 367 7.71 -0.09 26.03
C VAL A 367 8.85 0.22 25.06
N ARG A 368 9.17 1.50 24.83
CA ARG A 368 10.32 1.92 23.99
C ARG A 368 11.68 1.66 24.65
#